data_AF-A0A8H4V4I7-F1
#
_entry.id   AF-A0A8H4V4I7-F1
#
_cell.length_a   1.000
_cell.length_b   1.000
_cell.length_c   1.000
_cell.angle_alpha   90.00
_cell.angle_beta   90.00
_cell.angle_gamma   90.00
#
_symmetry.space_group_name_H-M   'P 1'
#
loop_
_entity.id
_entity.type
_entity.pdbx_description
1 polymer ?
#
loop_
_entity_poly.entity_id
_entity_poly.type
_entity_poly.pdbx_seq_one_letter_code
_entity_poly.pdbx_strand_id
1 'polypeptide(L)'
;MERINRMLQTAHGMGMGSAAPGADSPNLIDNSETVHISSLALLKMLRHGRAGVPMEVMGLMLGDFVDEYTVRVVDVFAMPQSGTGVSVEAVDPVFQTKMMDFLKQTGRPESVVGWYHSHPGFGCWLSSVDINT
;
A
#
# COMPACT_ATOMS: atom_id res chain seq x y z
N MET A 1 -46.64 -44.60 -9.89
CA MET A 1 -45.58 -44.03 -10.77
C MET A 1 -45.20 -42.60 -10.38
N GLU A 2 -46.12 -41.72 -9.99
CA GLU A 2 -45.80 -40.30 -9.70
C GLU A 2 -45.00 -40.03 -8.42
N ARG A 3 -45.14 -40.86 -7.37
CA ARG A 3 -44.34 -40.71 -6.13
C ARG A 3 -42.84 -40.97 -6.33
N ILE A 4 -42.48 -41.86 -7.25
CA ILE A 4 -41.09 -42.18 -7.57
C ILE A 4 -40.46 -41.03 -8.38
N ASN A 5 -41.21 -40.48 -9.36
CA ASN A 5 -40.75 -39.29 -10.10
C ASN A 5 -40.57 -38.07 -9.19
N ARG A 6 -41.42 -37.89 -8.17
CA ARG A 6 -41.30 -36.78 -7.21
C ARG A 6 -40.09 -36.93 -6.29
N MET A 7 -39.72 -38.15 -5.89
CA MET A 7 -38.49 -38.44 -5.14
C MET A 7 -37.23 -38.27 -6.01
N LEU A 8 -37.28 -38.64 -7.30
CA LEU A 8 -36.18 -38.43 -8.23
C LEU A 8 -35.94 -36.94 -8.53
N GLN A 9 -37.00 -36.13 -8.58
CA GLN A 9 -36.90 -34.66 -8.66
C GLN A 9 -36.38 -34.03 -7.37
N THR A 10 -36.67 -34.60 -6.19
CA THR A 10 -36.08 -34.09 -4.93
C THR A 10 -34.59 -34.46 -4.82
N ALA A 11 -34.17 -35.59 -5.38
CA ALA A 11 -32.75 -35.96 -5.49
C ALA A 11 -31.97 -35.09 -6.49
N HIS A 12 -32.61 -34.63 -7.58
CA HIS A 12 -32.02 -33.63 -8.49
C HIS A 12 -32.01 -32.21 -7.93
N GLY A 13 -32.82 -31.91 -6.91
CA GLY A 13 -32.83 -30.62 -6.20
C GLY A 13 -31.83 -30.51 -5.05
N MET A 14 -31.18 -31.61 -4.67
CA MET A 14 -30.07 -31.66 -3.70
C MET A 14 -28.73 -31.95 -4.39
N GLY A 15 -28.64 -31.61 -5.68
CA GLY A 15 -27.37 -31.48 -6.37
C GLY A 15 -26.57 -30.40 -5.68
N MET A 16 -25.54 -30.82 -4.94
CA MET A 16 -24.37 -30.04 -4.57
C MET A 16 -24.23 -28.85 -5.53
N GLY A 17 -24.41 -27.64 -5.00
CA GLY A 17 -23.69 -26.48 -5.51
C GLY A 17 -22.22 -26.73 -5.26
N SER A 18 -21.64 -27.71 -5.95
CA SER A 18 -20.22 -27.86 -6.13
C SER A 18 -19.84 -26.62 -6.91
N ALA A 19 -19.40 -25.59 -6.19
CA ALA A 19 -18.51 -24.60 -6.77
C ALA A 19 -17.51 -25.39 -7.61
N ALA A 20 -17.50 -25.11 -8.91
CA ALA A 20 -16.63 -25.81 -9.83
C ALA A 20 -15.20 -25.77 -9.25
N PRO A 21 -14.47 -26.90 -9.18
CA PRO A 21 -13.08 -26.87 -8.79
C PRO A 21 -12.35 -25.99 -9.81
N GLY A 22 -11.88 -24.82 -9.37
CA GLY A 22 -11.33 -23.77 -10.24
C GLY A 22 -12.20 -22.52 -10.39
N ALA A 23 -13.31 -22.38 -9.67
CA ALA A 23 -13.96 -21.08 -9.50
C ALA A 23 -13.08 -20.22 -8.58
N ASP A 24 -12.52 -19.13 -9.11
CA ASP A 24 -11.83 -18.11 -8.30
C ASP A 24 -12.78 -17.68 -7.19
N SER A 25 -12.38 -17.96 -5.95
CA SER A 25 -13.13 -17.47 -4.79
C SER A 25 -12.86 -15.96 -4.69
N PRO A 26 -13.86 -15.10 -4.92
CA PRO A 26 -13.65 -13.65 -4.93
C PRO A 26 -13.26 -13.09 -3.54
N ASN A 27 -13.32 -13.91 -2.50
CA ASN A 27 -12.97 -13.58 -1.11
C ASN A 27 -11.77 -14.39 -0.60
N LEU A 28 -10.89 -14.91 -1.47
CA LEU A 28 -9.63 -15.45 -0.98
C LEU A 28 -8.82 -14.28 -0.42
N ILE A 29 -8.61 -14.27 0.91
CA ILE A 29 -7.78 -13.25 1.56
C ILE A 29 -6.34 -13.50 1.13
N ASP A 30 -5.88 -12.74 0.15
CA ASP A 30 -4.49 -12.74 -0.25
C ASP A 30 -3.64 -11.97 0.77
N ASN A 31 -2.56 -12.59 1.20
CA ASN A 31 -1.57 -12.03 2.14
C ASN A 31 -0.15 -12.17 1.57
N SER A 32 -0.03 -12.34 0.25
CA SER A 32 1.26 -12.55 -0.43
C SER A 32 1.94 -11.25 -0.87
N GLU A 33 1.26 -10.10 -0.71
CA GLU A 33 1.80 -8.78 -1.01
C GLU A 33 3.16 -8.55 -0.31
N THR A 34 4.17 -8.18 -1.10
CA THR A 34 5.54 -7.98 -0.66
C THR A 34 6.07 -6.63 -1.13
N VAL A 35 6.79 -5.94 -0.24
CA VAL A 35 7.47 -4.69 -0.56
C VAL A 35 8.98 -4.86 -0.46
N HIS A 36 9.69 -4.66 -1.56
CA HIS A 36 11.15 -4.64 -1.59
C HIS A 36 11.66 -3.21 -1.47
N ILE A 37 12.26 -2.88 -0.32
CA ILE A 37 12.83 -1.56 -0.05
C ILE A 37 14.34 -1.60 -0.26
N SER A 38 14.86 -0.73 -1.13
CA SER A 38 16.30 -0.60 -1.35
C SER A 38 17.02 -0.13 -0.08
N SER A 39 18.29 -0.51 0.07
CA SER A 39 19.11 -0.05 1.20
C SER A 39 19.26 1.48 1.23
N LEU A 40 19.29 2.12 0.06
CA LEU A 40 19.34 3.58 -0.07
C LEU A 40 18.07 4.24 0.49
N ALA A 41 16.91 3.73 0.08
CA ALA A 41 15.60 4.21 0.55
C ALA A 41 15.50 4.09 2.07
N LEU A 42 15.84 2.91 2.62
CA LEU A 42 15.82 2.65 4.06
C LEU A 42 16.71 3.63 4.84
N LEU A 43 17.95 3.86 4.38
CA LEU A 43 18.86 4.80 5.04
C LEU A 43 18.34 6.24 5.02
N LYS A 44 17.74 6.67 3.91
CA LYS A 44 17.13 8.01 3.79
C LYS A 44 15.93 8.16 4.72
N MET A 45 15.05 7.15 4.79
CA MET A 45 13.92 7.11 5.71
C MET A 45 14.38 7.21 7.17
N LEU A 46 15.35 6.38 7.59
CA LEU A 46 15.87 6.38 8.96
C LEU A 46 16.55 7.70 9.34
N ARG A 47 17.35 8.27 8.43
CA ARG A 47 17.99 9.58 8.64
C ARG A 47 16.95 10.68 8.78
N HIS A 48 15.93 10.68 7.92
CA HIS A 48 14.87 11.67 7.95
C HIS A 48 14.02 11.57 9.22
N GLY A 49 13.54 10.36 9.56
CA GLY A 49 12.77 10.12 10.78
C GLY A 49 13.53 10.50 12.05
N ARG A 50 14.84 10.20 12.11
CA ARG A 50 15.68 10.62 13.25
C ARG A 50 15.83 12.14 13.35
N ALA A 51 15.98 12.84 12.22
CA ALA A 51 16.16 14.28 12.19
C ALA A 51 14.89 15.05 12.59
N GLY A 52 13.71 14.46 12.43
CA GLY A 52 12.44 15.07 12.80
C GLY A 52 12.10 15.01 14.29
N VAL A 53 12.69 14.08 15.06
CA VAL A 53 12.38 13.89 16.49
C VAL A 53 12.48 15.22 17.26
N PRO A 54 11.45 15.63 18.04
CA PRO A 54 10.31 14.83 18.50
C PRO A 54 9.07 14.83 17.59
N MET A 55 9.14 15.48 16.43
CA MET A 55 8.02 15.64 15.49
C MET A 55 7.93 14.45 14.53
N GLU A 56 6.71 14.15 14.10
CA GLU A 56 6.47 13.22 13.00
C GLU A 56 6.90 13.84 11.66
N VAL A 57 7.52 13.04 10.79
CA VAL A 57 7.90 13.45 9.43
C VAL A 57 7.23 12.54 8.41
N MET A 58 7.07 13.02 7.18
CA MET A 58 6.61 12.18 6.05
C MET A 58 7.45 12.36 4.80
N GLY A 59 7.37 11.40 3.88
CA GLY A 59 7.94 11.51 2.55
C GLY A 59 7.30 10.58 1.55
N LEU A 60 7.71 10.71 0.28
CA LEU A 60 7.20 9.91 -0.82
C LEU A 60 8.21 8.82 -1.21
N MET A 61 7.67 7.66 -1.60
CA MET A 61 8.41 6.50 -2.07
C MET A 61 8.40 6.44 -3.59
N LEU A 62 9.57 6.23 -4.17
CA LEU A 62 9.78 6.16 -5.62
C LEU A 62 10.16 4.75 -6.04
N GLY A 63 9.53 4.27 -7.08
CA GLY A 63 9.84 2.97 -7.67
C GLY A 63 8.77 2.53 -8.65
N ASP A 64 8.48 1.24 -8.64
CA ASP A 64 7.60 0.60 -9.60
C ASP A 64 6.84 -0.60 -9.02
N PHE A 65 5.68 -0.88 -9.63
CA PHE A 65 4.91 -2.10 -9.40
C PHE A 65 5.45 -3.17 -10.33
N VAL A 66 6.05 -4.23 -9.79
CA VAL A 66 6.68 -5.30 -10.57
C VAL A 66 5.61 -6.24 -11.12
N ASP A 67 4.61 -6.54 -10.29
CA ASP A 67 3.41 -7.32 -10.58
C ASP A 67 2.30 -6.92 -9.60
N GLU A 68 1.20 -7.68 -9.55
CA GLU A 68 0.06 -7.41 -8.68
C GLU A 68 0.37 -7.56 -7.18
N TYR A 69 1.42 -8.31 -6.81
CA TYR A 69 1.75 -8.64 -5.43
C TYR A 69 3.05 -8.00 -4.95
N THR A 70 3.80 -7.33 -5.84
CA THR A 70 5.16 -6.90 -5.53
C THR A 70 5.39 -5.43 -5.85
N VAL A 71 5.64 -4.63 -4.80
CA VAL A 71 6.06 -3.24 -4.92
C VAL A 71 7.56 -3.13 -4.69
N ARG A 72 8.27 -2.45 -5.59
CA ARG A 72 9.69 -2.17 -5.43
C ARG A 72 9.92 -0.68 -5.17
N VAL A 73 10.52 -0.37 -4.03
CA VAL A 73 10.90 1.00 -3.64
C VAL A 73 12.40 1.18 -3.84
N VAL A 74 12.77 1.96 -4.85
CA VAL A 74 14.15 2.21 -5.26
C VAL A 74 14.76 3.41 -4.52
N ASP A 75 13.98 4.47 -4.30
CA ASP A 75 14.41 5.68 -3.61
C ASP A 75 13.24 6.36 -2.86
N VAL A 76 13.55 7.36 -2.04
CA VAL A 76 12.55 8.20 -1.35
C VAL A 76 12.97 9.66 -1.36
N PHE A 77 12.04 10.59 -1.13
CA PHE A 77 12.41 11.95 -0.75
C PHE A 77 11.51 12.47 0.37
N ALA A 78 12.09 13.34 1.20
CA ALA A 78 11.40 13.98 2.30
C ALA A 78 10.48 15.08 1.77
N MET A 79 9.24 15.12 2.25
CA MET A 79 8.38 16.27 2.04
C MET A 79 8.73 17.35 3.07
N PRO A 80 8.75 18.65 2.69
CA PRO A 80 8.86 19.72 3.65
C PRO A 80 7.72 19.61 4.67
N GLN A 81 8.03 19.79 5.95
CA GLN A 81 7.01 19.76 6.98
C GLN A 81 6.11 21.00 6.87
N SER A 82 4.84 20.79 6.53
CA SER A 82 3.77 21.77 6.74
C SER A 82 2.92 21.27 7.90
N GLY A 83 3.15 21.78 9.12
CA GLY A 83 2.23 21.57 10.24
C GLY A 83 2.87 21.41 11.62
N THR A 84 2.34 22.14 12.59
CA THR A 84 2.66 22.04 14.02
C THR A 84 1.96 20.85 14.67
N GLY A 85 2.73 19.84 15.06
CA GLY A 85 2.49 18.98 16.22
C GLY A 85 1.46 17.87 16.11
N VAL A 86 0.43 17.96 15.27
CA VAL A 86 -0.70 17.00 15.35
C VAL A 86 -1.36 16.65 14.00
N SER A 87 -0.89 17.19 12.88
CA SER A 87 -1.41 16.82 11.56
C SER A 87 -0.36 17.08 10.50
N VAL A 88 -0.03 16.04 9.73
CA VAL A 88 0.75 16.19 8.51
C VAL A 88 -0.20 16.70 7.44
N GLU A 89 -0.21 18.01 7.18
CA GLU A 89 -0.94 18.52 6.02
C GLU A 89 -0.19 18.07 4.78
N ALA A 90 -0.80 17.05 4.18
CA ALA A 90 -0.20 16.07 3.31
C ALA A 90 0.23 16.70 1.99
N VAL A 91 1.48 16.42 1.62
CA VAL A 91 2.02 16.50 0.26
C VAL A 91 1.70 17.81 -0.47
N ASP A 92 2.59 18.81 -0.37
CA ASP A 92 2.53 19.99 -1.24
C ASP A 92 2.64 19.55 -2.73
N PRO A 93 1.57 19.67 -3.54
CA PRO A 93 1.59 19.22 -4.94
C PRO A 93 2.60 20.00 -5.79
N VAL A 94 2.88 21.26 -5.44
CA VAL A 94 3.85 22.11 -6.12
C VAL A 94 5.26 21.58 -5.84
N PHE A 95 5.55 21.25 -4.59
CA PHE A 95 6.84 20.67 -4.22
C PHE A 95 7.03 19.29 -4.86
N GLN A 96 6.02 18.43 -4.79
CA GLN A 96 6.06 17.10 -5.40
C GLN A 96 6.36 17.22 -6.90
N THR A 97 5.59 18.01 -7.64
CA THR A 97 5.76 18.17 -9.10
C THR A 97 7.17 18.65 -9.43
N LYS A 98 7.66 19.69 -8.74
CA LYS A 98 9.02 20.22 -8.96
C LYS A 98 10.10 19.19 -8.65
N MET A 99 9.96 18.45 -7.55
CA MET A 99 10.92 17.41 -7.19
C MET A 99 10.95 16.29 -8.23
N MET A 100 9.79 15.83 -8.70
CA MET A 100 9.71 14.83 -9.76
C MET A 100 10.38 15.31 -11.05
N ASP A 101 10.21 16.58 -11.41
CA ASP A 101 10.87 17.15 -12.59
C ASP A 101 12.39 17.24 -12.44
N PHE A 102 12.90 17.56 -11.24
CA PHE A 102 14.34 17.52 -10.97
C PHE A 102 14.89 16.10 -11.02
N LEU A 103 14.19 15.12 -10.46
CA LEU A 103 14.60 13.73 -10.49
C LEU A 103 14.69 13.19 -11.92
N LYS A 104 13.69 13.48 -12.76
CA LYS A 104 13.71 13.13 -14.19
C LYS A 104 14.95 13.68 -14.89
N GLN A 105 15.34 14.93 -14.61
CA GLN A 105 16.54 15.55 -15.19
C GLN A 105 17.85 14.85 -14.76
N THR A 106 17.85 14.17 -13.62
CA THR A 106 19.01 13.39 -13.15
C THR A 106 19.02 11.94 -13.64
N GLY A 107 18.10 11.55 -14.53
CA GLY A 107 17.98 10.18 -15.02
C GLY A 107 17.31 9.23 -14.03
N ARG A 108 16.45 9.75 -13.15
CA ARG A 108 15.61 8.98 -12.22
C ARG A 108 14.15 9.04 -12.67
N PRO A 109 13.70 8.10 -13.52
CA PRO A 109 12.38 8.13 -14.14
C PRO A 109 11.27 7.51 -13.26
N GLU A 110 11.59 7.08 -12.04
CA GLU A 110 10.67 6.37 -11.16
C GLU A 110 9.43 7.20 -10.81
N SER A 111 8.29 6.52 -10.67
CA SER A 111 7.03 7.13 -10.22
C SER A 111 6.86 7.01 -8.71
N VAL A 112 5.94 7.81 -8.16
CA VAL A 112 5.51 7.67 -6.76
C VAL A 112 4.67 6.40 -6.60
N VAL A 113 5.07 5.51 -5.70
CA VAL A 113 4.39 4.23 -5.41
C VAL A 113 3.76 4.18 -4.01
N GLY A 114 4.03 5.17 -3.17
CA GLY A 114 3.46 5.27 -1.84
C GLY A 114 4.10 6.37 -1.01
N TRP A 115 3.79 6.39 0.28
CA TRP A 115 4.31 7.36 1.25
C TRP A 115 4.77 6.65 2.52
N TYR A 116 5.65 7.29 3.28
CA TYR A 116 6.10 6.82 4.59
C TYR A 116 6.05 7.96 5.61
N HIS A 117 5.91 7.63 6.88
CA HIS A 117 6.02 8.57 7.99
C HIS A 117 6.69 7.94 9.22
N SER A 118 6.84 8.72 10.29
CA SER A 118 7.45 8.28 11.54
C SER A 118 6.55 8.52 12.76
N HIS A 119 6.52 7.55 13.68
CA HIS A 119 5.86 7.62 14.99
C HIS A 119 6.89 7.58 16.14
N PRO A 120 7.57 8.70 16.47
CA PRO A 120 8.67 8.69 17.43
C PRO A 120 8.18 8.40 18.85
N GLY A 121 8.49 7.21 19.37
CA GLY A 121 8.16 6.79 20.74
C GLY A 121 6.86 6.00 20.90
N PHE A 122 6.09 5.78 19.82
CA PHE A 122 4.77 5.12 19.87
C PHE A 122 4.71 3.74 19.19
N GLY A 123 5.80 3.30 18.54
CA GLY A 123 5.82 2.08 17.74
C GLY A 123 5.20 2.28 16.35
N CYS A 124 4.97 1.19 15.62
CA CYS A 124 4.44 1.22 14.25
C CYS A 124 2.96 0.89 14.23
N TRP A 125 2.12 1.90 14.00
CA TRP A 125 0.66 1.78 13.88
C TRP A 125 0.13 2.91 13.00
N LEU A 126 -1.14 2.82 12.60
CA LEU A 126 -1.83 3.87 11.84
C LEU A 126 -2.86 4.56 12.73
N SER A 127 -2.70 5.88 12.89
CA SER A 127 -3.70 6.73 13.53
C SER A 127 -4.94 6.91 12.65
N SER A 128 -6.04 7.42 13.21
CA SER A 128 -7.20 7.78 12.40
C SER A 128 -6.88 8.86 11.37
N VAL A 129 -5.87 9.71 11.63
CA VAL A 129 -5.39 10.71 10.67
C VAL A 129 -4.59 10.03 9.55
N ASP A 130 -3.73 9.07 9.91
CA ASP A 130 -2.92 8.31 8.95
C ASP A 130 -3.80 7.51 7.98
N ILE A 131 -4.90 6.92 8.49
CA ILE A 131 -5.85 6.14 7.67
C ILE A 131 -6.62 7.04 6.68
N ASN A 132 -6.89 8.29 7.06
CA ASN A 132 -7.67 9.23 6.23
C ASN A 132 -6.82 9.97 5.19
N THR A 133 -5.49 9.89 5.30
CA THR A 133 -4.53 10.57 4.41
C THR A 133 -4.32 9.77 3.14
#